data_AF-A0AA38KRW2-F1
#
_entry.id   AF-A0AA38KRW2-F1
#
_cell.length_a   1.000
_cell.length_b   1.000
_cell.length_c   1.000
_cell.angle_alpha   90.00
_cell.angle_beta   90.00
_cell.angle_gamma   90.00
#
_symmetry.space_group_name_H-M   'P 1'
#
loop_
_entity.id
_entity.type
_entity.pdbx_description
1 polymer ?
#
loop_
_entity_poly.entity_id
_entity_poly.type
_entity_poly.pdbx_seq_one_letter_code
_entity_poly.pdbx_strand_id
1 'polypeptide(L)'
;MDAQSIQRLEDDSVPGSFPEPQVLERYVLNVDEPATHKPTDAEFYITDSVGKVRPNHAMLKNHFFKEGRLKEEHALFILQETSDMLKQEANLVDVKSPVTICGDIHGQYYDLMKLFEVGGSLNDNCYLFLGDYVDRGCFGIECLLYLYALKLSYPTKFVLLRGNHECRHLTEYFTFKRECLHKYSAHVYEACIDSFCALPVAALVDSKFFCVHGGISPELNTLNDIATMDRFREPGSHGLLCDLLWADPVSGFGEEDKPNSLVPPGSTFLHNATRGCSYFYTYAAACQFLERTHLLGIIRGHEAQDNGYTMFRKTPTKKFPSVITIFSAPNYLDVYHNRGAVIKYANKNITIRQYNASSHPYWLPNFMDAFTWSLPFVGAKITEMLLAILSICSEEELTEEDSSEEEESRALADASISPADYQQRRQQIKNKIMAVGRMQRVFQLLREESEAASELVATEDISGQPTAGLRVGSDALSVQGNQISRNIRSFDDARRSDLMNERLPVFEVDTSPSGSPTTMFPPPSMRLPSRRASSMGEGLNMEMLIKKTLEEDEDDSPIVERLAERIARGRRVTGRPQPLKRHETT
;
A
#
# COMPACT_ATOMS: atom_id res chain seq x y z
N MET A 1 74.86 23.00 -40.11
CA MET A 1 74.56 21.56 -40.10
C MET A 1 74.31 21.17 -38.65
N ASP A 2 73.13 20.87 -38.14
CA ASP A 2 71.73 20.95 -38.56
C ASP A 2 70.94 20.54 -37.29
N ALA A 3 69.76 21.14 -37.09
CA ALA A 3 68.68 20.78 -36.14
C ALA A 3 69.03 20.71 -34.62
N GLN A 4 68.98 21.84 -33.87
CA GLN A 4 67.87 22.27 -32.98
C GLN A 4 67.54 21.24 -31.86
N SER A 5 67.96 21.32 -30.58
CA SER A 5 67.73 22.32 -29.50
C SER A 5 66.41 23.11 -29.58
N ILE A 6 65.48 22.85 -28.66
CA ILE A 6 64.64 23.81 -27.90
C ILE A 6 63.67 23.08 -26.94
N GLN A 7 63.76 23.40 -25.65
CA GLN A 7 62.69 23.33 -24.64
C GLN A 7 61.64 24.42 -24.90
N ARG A 8 60.35 24.08 -24.98
CA ARG A 8 59.15 24.94 -24.72
C ARG A 8 58.05 23.96 -24.24
N LEU A 9 57.42 24.06 -23.07
CA LEU A 9 56.51 25.08 -22.53
C LEU A 9 55.39 25.49 -23.52
N GLU A 10 54.35 24.65 -23.58
CA GLU A 10 52.96 24.97 -23.97
C GLU A 10 52.11 24.01 -23.11
N ASP A 11 51.66 24.38 -21.91
CA ASP A 11 50.43 25.15 -21.62
C ASP A 11 49.42 25.15 -22.78
N ASP A 12 48.56 24.13 -22.79
CA ASP A 12 47.24 24.17 -23.41
C ASP A 12 46.25 23.48 -22.46
N SER A 13 45.88 24.23 -21.43
CA SER A 13 44.67 24.01 -20.66
C SER A 13 43.47 24.17 -21.59
N VAL A 14 42.89 23.06 -22.07
CA VAL A 14 41.53 23.06 -22.61
C VAL A 14 40.57 23.23 -21.41
N PRO A 15 39.87 24.37 -21.25
CA PRO A 15 38.87 24.51 -20.22
C PRO A 15 37.56 23.99 -20.80
N GLY A 16 37.28 22.70 -20.61
CA GLY A 16 36.06 22.14 -21.22
C GLY A 16 35.71 20.69 -20.97
N SER A 17 36.50 19.90 -20.23
CA SER A 17 35.99 18.63 -19.72
C SER A 17 35.48 18.83 -18.31
N PHE A 18 34.17 18.98 -18.15
CA PHE A 18 33.55 18.61 -16.89
C PHE A 18 33.96 17.16 -16.60
N PRO A 19 34.52 16.85 -15.41
CA PRO A 19 34.76 15.46 -15.07
C PRO A 19 33.44 14.72 -15.24
N GLU A 20 33.45 13.64 -16.02
CA GLU A 20 32.28 12.76 -16.10
C GLU A 20 31.87 12.44 -14.66
N PRO A 21 30.62 12.70 -14.26
CA PRO A 21 30.19 12.37 -12.93
C PRO A 21 30.43 10.87 -12.75
N GLN A 22 31.21 10.50 -11.74
CA GLN A 22 31.34 9.11 -11.34
C GLN A 22 29.97 8.66 -10.80
N VAL A 23 29.09 8.21 -11.70
CA VAL A 23 27.72 7.77 -11.38
C VAL A 23 27.71 6.44 -10.60
N LEU A 24 28.87 5.95 -10.13
CA LEU A 24 29.06 4.60 -9.64
C LEU A 24 29.25 4.48 -8.12
N GLU A 25 29.43 5.56 -7.37
CA GLU A 25 29.64 5.45 -5.93
C GLU A 25 28.35 5.70 -5.15
N ARG A 26 27.86 4.62 -4.52
CA ARG A 26 26.72 4.63 -3.60
C ARG A 26 26.97 5.61 -2.45
N TYR A 27 26.10 6.62 -2.30
CA TYR A 27 26.30 7.68 -1.30
C TYR A 27 26.12 7.21 0.15
N VAL A 28 25.22 6.25 0.40
CA VAL A 28 24.95 5.73 1.75
C VAL A 28 25.44 4.29 1.85
N LEU A 29 26.71 4.13 2.23
CA LEU A 29 27.39 2.82 2.33
C LEU A 29 26.93 1.97 3.53
N ASN A 30 26.34 2.60 4.56
CA ASN A 30 25.92 1.91 5.79
C ASN A 30 24.57 1.19 5.68
N VAL A 31 23.84 1.38 4.57
CA VAL A 31 22.59 0.66 4.31
C VAL A 31 22.95 -0.65 3.61
N ASP A 32 22.41 -1.78 4.04
CA ASP A 32 22.67 -3.06 3.36
C ASP A 32 22.07 -3.04 1.93
N GLU A 33 22.68 -3.78 1.00
CA GLU A 33 22.13 -3.93 -0.35
C GLU A 33 21.12 -5.07 -0.39
N PRO A 34 20.02 -4.92 -1.15
CA PRO A 34 19.14 -6.03 -1.48
C PRO A 34 19.90 -7.18 -2.15
N ALA A 35 19.46 -8.42 -1.92
CA ALA A 35 20.02 -9.57 -2.60
C ALA A 35 19.69 -9.52 -4.10
N THR A 36 20.73 -9.29 -4.92
CA THR A 36 20.60 -9.12 -6.37
C THR A 36 20.43 -10.43 -7.14
N HIS A 37 20.89 -11.56 -6.59
CA HIS A 37 20.77 -12.87 -7.22
C HIS A 37 19.48 -13.56 -6.81
N LYS A 38 18.85 -14.29 -7.75
CA LYS A 38 17.78 -15.23 -7.44
C LYS A 38 18.40 -16.58 -7.06
N PRO A 39 17.87 -17.30 -6.05
CA PRO A 39 18.45 -18.58 -5.61
C PRO A 39 18.47 -19.60 -6.74
N THR A 40 19.50 -20.44 -6.74
CA THR A 40 19.59 -21.61 -7.61
C THR A 40 18.72 -22.74 -7.10
N ASP A 41 18.42 -23.71 -7.96
CA ASP A 41 17.59 -24.86 -7.60
C ASP A 41 18.23 -25.70 -6.48
N ALA A 42 19.56 -25.77 -6.45
CA ALA A 42 20.30 -26.47 -5.40
C ALA A 42 20.22 -25.78 -4.02
N GLU A 43 20.08 -24.46 -3.99
CA GLU A 43 19.91 -23.70 -2.75
C GLU A 43 18.45 -23.73 -2.28
N PHE A 44 17.52 -23.72 -3.24
CA PHE A 44 16.09 -23.66 -3.00
C PHE A 44 15.51 -25.01 -2.56
N TYR A 45 15.85 -26.11 -3.22
CA TYR A 45 15.29 -27.41 -2.92
C TYR A 45 16.11 -28.15 -1.86
N ILE A 46 15.42 -28.65 -0.83
CA ILE A 46 15.97 -29.59 0.14
C ILE A 46 15.16 -30.89 0.10
N THR A 47 15.85 -32.02 0.16
CA THR A 47 15.20 -33.33 0.25
C THR A 47 15.06 -33.70 1.73
N ASP A 48 13.82 -33.89 2.18
CA ASP A 48 13.55 -34.36 3.54
C ASP A 48 14.00 -35.82 3.73
N SER A 49 14.10 -36.27 4.98
CA SER A 49 14.34 -37.64 5.42
C SER A 49 13.48 -38.71 4.72
N VAL A 50 12.31 -38.32 4.20
CA VAL A 50 11.34 -39.19 3.49
C VAL A 50 11.54 -39.17 1.96
N GLY A 51 12.55 -38.44 1.46
CA GLY A 51 12.83 -38.32 0.03
C GLY A 51 11.91 -37.33 -0.72
N LYS A 52 11.01 -36.62 -0.02
CA LYS A 52 10.17 -35.58 -0.63
C LYS A 52 10.96 -34.27 -0.76
N VAL A 53 10.91 -33.68 -1.95
CA VAL A 53 11.47 -32.36 -2.24
C VAL A 53 10.64 -31.27 -1.56
N ARG A 54 11.29 -30.36 -0.85
CA ARG A 54 10.67 -29.24 -0.12
C ARG A 54 11.49 -27.96 -0.31
N PRO A 55 10.88 -26.77 -0.11
CA PRO A 55 11.65 -25.53 -0.09
C PRO A 55 12.53 -25.44 1.16
N ASN A 56 13.74 -24.92 1.01
CA ASN A 56 14.66 -24.65 2.09
C ASN A 56 14.25 -23.37 2.85
N HIS A 57 13.35 -23.54 3.83
CA HIS A 57 12.81 -22.42 4.61
C HIS A 57 13.90 -21.61 5.35
N ALA A 58 15.03 -22.21 5.76
CA ALA A 58 16.10 -21.50 6.44
C ALA A 58 16.84 -20.52 5.49
N MET A 59 17.06 -20.93 4.25
CA MET A 59 17.61 -20.05 3.21
C MET A 59 16.61 -18.95 2.85
N LEU A 60 15.33 -19.31 2.63
CA LEU A 60 14.27 -18.36 2.29
C LEU A 60 14.15 -17.24 3.34
N LYS A 61 14.26 -17.59 4.63
CA LYS A 61 14.26 -16.61 5.72
C LYS A 61 15.28 -15.50 5.48
N ASN A 62 16.54 -15.89 5.28
CA ASN A 62 17.64 -14.93 5.14
C ASN A 62 17.58 -14.18 3.81
N HIS A 63 17.10 -14.85 2.75
CA HIS A 63 16.96 -14.27 1.42
C HIS A 63 15.91 -13.15 1.41
N PHE A 64 14.71 -13.42 1.94
CA PHE A 64 13.64 -12.41 2.03
C PHE A 64 13.98 -11.29 3.03
N PHE A 65 14.71 -11.58 4.11
CA PHE A 65 15.20 -10.54 5.02
C PHE A 65 16.16 -9.55 4.35
N LYS A 66 16.83 -9.96 3.27
CA LYS A 66 17.65 -9.09 2.41
C LYS A 66 16.90 -8.63 1.16
N GLU A 67 15.57 -8.60 1.18
CA GLU A 67 14.71 -8.17 0.07
C GLU A 67 14.93 -8.98 -1.23
N GLY A 68 15.48 -10.18 -1.10
CA GLY A 68 15.78 -11.06 -2.23
C GLY A 68 14.50 -11.65 -2.82
N ARG A 69 14.46 -11.74 -4.15
CA ARG A 69 13.32 -12.32 -4.88
C ARG A 69 13.62 -13.75 -5.30
N LEU A 70 12.58 -14.57 -5.43
CA LEU A 70 12.71 -15.92 -5.98
C LEU A 70 12.60 -15.90 -7.51
N LYS A 71 12.99 -17.01 -8.13
CA LYS A 71 12.51 -17.31 -9.48
C LYS A 71 11.01 -17.57 -9.43
N GLU A 72 10.31 -17.25 -10.52
CA GLU A 72 8.86 -17.43 -10.61
C GLU A 72 8.48 -18.90 -10.44
N GLU A 73 9.24 -19.83 -11.04
CA GLU A 73 9.05 -21.28 -10.89
C GLU A 73 9.12 -21.76 -9.43
N HIS A 74 10.02 -21.18 -8.62
CA HIS A 74 10.16 -21.52 -7.20
C HIS A 74 8.99 -20.99 -6.37
N ALA A 75 8.51 -19.78 -6.66
CA ALA A 75 7.35 -19.21 -5.99
C ALA A 75 6.08 -20.02 -6.31
N LEU A 76 5.85 -20.34 -7.58
CA LEU A 76 4.72 -21.17 -8.02
C LEU A 76 4.77 -22.57 -7.41
N PHE A 77 5.96 -23.18 -7.30
CA PHE A 77 6.12 -24.47 -6.64
C PHE A 77 5.62 -24.44 -5.19
N ILE A 78 5.99 -23.41 -4.41
CA ILE A 78 5.52 -23.25 -3.02
C ILE A 78 4.01 -23.10 -2.97
N LEU A 79 3.44 -22.24 -3.82
CA LEU A 79 2.01 -21.96 -3.86
C LEU A 79 1.20 -23.21 -4.23
N GLN A 80 1.62 -23.94 -5.26
CA GLN A 80 0.93 -25.13 -5.75
C GLN A 80 0.99 -26.28 -4.74
N GLU A 81 2.19 -26.64 -4.26
CA GLU A 81 2.34 -27.74 -3.29
C GLU A 81 1.59 -27.45 -1.99
N THR A 82 1.58 -26.19 -1.56
CA THR A 82 0.85 -25.80 -0.34
C THR A 82 -0.66 -25.82 -0.59
N SER A 83 -1.13 -25.32 -1.73
CA SER A 83 -2.55 -25.38 -2.12
C SER A 83 -3.05 -26.83 -2.13
N ASP A 84 -2.29 -27.76 -2.73
CA ASP A 84 -2.67 -29.17 -2.78
C ASP A 84 -2.67 -29.86 -1.42
N MET A 85 -1.80 -29.42 -0.50
CA MET A 85 -1.84 -29.84 0.90
C MET A 85 -3.05 -29.28 1.64
N LEU A 86 -3.31 -27.97 1.52
CA LEU A 86 -4.42 -27.29 2.21
C LEU A 86 -5.78 -27.81 1.75
N LYS A 87 -5.94 -28.19 0.47
CA LYS A 87 -7.16 -28.84 -0.05
C LYS A 87 -7.52 -30.14 0.67
N GLN A 88 -6.54 -30.84 1.24
CA GLN A 88 -6.76 -32.07 2.00
C GLN A 88 -7.16 -31.82 3.46
N GLU A 89 -6.97 -30.59 3.96
CA GLU A 89 -7.35 -30.22 5.32
C GLU A 89 -8.86 -29.97 5.44
N ALA A 90 -9.40 -30.21 6.62
CA ALA A 90 -10.81 -29.93 6.91
C ALA A 90 -11.05 -28.42 7.05
N ASN A 91 -12.31 -27.98 6.90
CA ASN A 91 -12.68 -26.58 7.15
C ASN A 91 -12.41 -26.15 8.61
N LEU A 92 -12.63 -27.08 9.54
CA LEU A 92 -12.38 -26.95 10.98
C LEU A 92 -11.24 -27.89 11.37
N VAL A 93 -10.05 -27.34 11.63
CA VAL A 93 -8.84 -28.14 11.89
C VAL A 93 -8.65 -28.36 13.39
N ASP A 94 -8.37 -29.59 13.81
CA ASP A 94 -8.03 -29.89 15.20
C ASP A 94 -6.54 -29.59 15.49
N VAL A 95 -6.28 -28.79 16.52
CA VAL A 95 -4.92 -28.40 16.93
C VAL A 95 -4.67 -28.82 18.37
N LYS A 96 -3.53 -29.46 18.64
CA LYS A 96 -3.13 -29.90 19.98
C LYS A 96 -2.15 -28.92 20.62
N SER A 97 -2.28 -28.74 21.93
CA SER A 97 -1.26 -28.02 22.71
C SER A 97 0.03 -28.85 22.86
N PRO A 98 1.21 -28.22 23.02
CA PRO A 98 1.47 -26.78 23.07
C PRO A 98 1.30 -26.08 21.71
N VAL A 99 0.65 -24.91 21.71
CA VAL A 99 0.41 -24.11 20.51
C VAL A 99 0.66 -22.63 20.76
N THR A 100 1.21 -21.96 19.76
CA THR A 100 1.29 -20.50 19.66
C THR A 100 0.28 -19.99 18.64
N ILE A 101 -0.67 -19.19 19.08
CA ILE A 101 -1.75 -18.62 18.26
C ILE A 101 -1.39 -17.18 17.93
N CYS A 102 -1.43 -16.86 16.64
CA CYS A 102 -1.00 -15.59 16.07
C CYS A 102 -2.17 -14.95 15.31
N GLY A 103 -2.44 -13.67 15.57
CA GLY A 103 -3.35 -12.87 14.75
C GLY A 103 -2.70 -12.35 13.47
N ASP A 104 -3.22 -11.24 12.99
CA ASP A 104 -2.96 -10.60 11.70
C ASP A 104 -1.49 -10.20 11.52
N ILE A 105 -0.97 -10.35 10.29
CA ILE A 105 0.43 -10.10 9.92
C ILE A 105 0.55 -8.93 8.92
N HIS A 106 -0.40 -8.78 8.00
CA HIS A 106 -0.49 -7.67 7.05
C HIS A 106 0.82 -7.29 6.35
N GLY A 107 1.51 -8.28 5.79
CA GLY A 107 2.73 -8.04 5.03
C GLY A 107 3.89 -7.43 5.83
N GLN A 108 3.90 -7.52 7.16
CA GLN A 108 5.00 -7.08 8.01
C GLN A 108 6.05 -8.19 8.22
N TYR A 109 6.80 -8.53 7.17
CA TYR A 109 7.75 -9.66 7.17
C TYR A 109 8.82 -9.59 8.26
N TYR A 110 9.34 -8.39 8.55
CA TYR A 110 10.37 -8.19 9.57
C TYR A 110 9.83 -8.43 10.98
N ASP A 111 8.58 -8.03 11.23
CA ASP A 111 7.89 -8.33 12.49
C ASP A 111 7.49 -9.79 12.60
N LEU A 112 7.17 -10.45 11.49
CA LEU A 112 6.97 -11.90 11.45
C LEU A 112 8.23 -12.65 11.90
N MET A 113 9.43 -12.16 11.56
CA MET A 113 10.67 -12.74 12.09
C MET A 113 10.75 -12.58 13.61
N LYS A 114 10.36 -11.40 14.13
CA LYS A 114 10.32 -11.15 15.57
C LYS A 114 9.28 -12.01 16.29
N LEU A 115 8.13 -12.23 15.66
CA LEU A 115 7.08 -13.13 16.12
C LEU A 115 7.64 -14.54 16.36
N PHE A 116 8.41 -15.08 15.42
CA PHE A 116 9.02 -16.42 15.60
C PHE A 116 10.06 -16.47 16.73
N GLU A 117 10.81 -15.40 16.97
CA GLU A 117 11.72 -15.31 18.13
C GLU A 117 10.96 -15.38 19.45
N VAL A 118 9.81 -14.70 19.53
CA VAL A 118 9.00 -14.59 20.76
C VAL A 118 8.09 -15.81 20.96
N GLY A 119 7.52 -16.33 19.88
CA GLY A 119 6.65 -17.51 19.86
C GLY A 119 7.41 -18.79 20.19
N GLY A 120 8.69 -18.88 19.79
CA GLY A 120 9.58 -20.01 20.08
C GLY A 120 9.68 -21.01 18.93
N SER A 121 10.57 -22.00 19.07
CA SER A 121 10.91 -22.96 18.02
C SER A 121 9.77 -23.93 17.69
N LEU A 122 9.67 -24.32 16.42
CA LEU A 122 8.72 -25.30 15.87
C LEU A 122 9.01 -26.76 16.28
N ASN A 123 10.15 -27.04 16.92
CA ASN A 123 10.52 -28.40 17.31
C ASN A 123 9.50 -29.03 18.27
N ASP A 124 9.07 -28.30 19.29
CA ASP A 124 8.19 -28.80 20.36
C ASP A 124 6.89 -27.97 20.49
N ASN A 125 6.56 -27.14 19.50
CA ASN A 125 5.43 -26.21 19.55
C ASN A 125 4.69 -26.17 18.21
N CYS A 126 3.37 -26.17 18.26
CA CYS A 126 2.53 -25.93 17.10
C CYS A 126 2.35 -24.41 16.89
N TYR A 127 2.13 -24.00 15.65
CA TYR A 127 1.70 -22.63 15.32
C TYR A 127 0.33 -22.67 14.66
N LEU A 128 -0.52 -21.74 15.07
CA LEU A 128 -1.82 -21.48 14.47
C LEU A 128 -1.88 -19.99 14.12
N PHE A 129 -1.96 -19.68 12.83
CA PHE A 129 -2.20 -18.32 12.37
C PHE A 129 -3.67 -18.14 12.00
N LEU A 130 -4.26 -17.01 12.38
CA LEU A 130 -5.69 -16.77 12.24
C LEU A 130 -6.08 -16.16 10.88
N GLY A 131 -5.13 -15.68 10.07
CA GLY A 131 -5.40 -15.06 8.77
C GLY A 131 -4.67 -13.73 8.59
N ASP A 132 -5.03 -13.01 7.52
CA ASP A 132 -4.55 -11.68 7.16
C ASP A 132 -3.02 -11.60 7.09
N TYR A 133 -2.48 -12.38 6.16
CA TYR A 133 -1.05 -12.46 5.84
C TYR A 133 -0.60 -11.31 4.94
N VAL A 134 -1.51 -10.82 4.10
CA VAL A 134 -1.25 -9.91 2.98
C VAL A 134 -1.95 -8.56 3.15
N ASP A 135 -1.75 -7.69 2.15
CA ASP A 135 -2.17 -6.30 2.09
C ASP A 135 -1.58 -5.41 3.20
N ARG A 136 -1.76 -4.10 2.99
CA ARG A 136 -1.38 -3.00 3.89
C ARG A 136 0.14 -2.80 3.98
N GLY A 137 0.89 -3.78 4.47
CA GLY A 137 2.35 -3.80 4.43
C GLY A 137 2.90 -4.08 3.03
N CYS A 138 4.18 -3.79 2.82
CA CYS A 138 4.84 -3.92 1.52
C CYS A 138 5.56 -5.26 1.30
N PHE A 139 5.44 -6.22 2.23
CA PHE A 139 6.12 -7.52 2.18
C PHE A 139 5.13 -8.70 2.32
N GLY A 140 3.94 -8.56 1.73
CA GLY A 140 2.88 -9.57 1.74
C GLY A 140 3.30 -10.87 1.06
N ILE A 141 4.01 -10.80 -0.07
CA ILE A 141 4.40 -12.01 -0.80
C ILE A 141 5.51 -12.77 -0.08
N GLU A 142 6.44 -12.08 0.58
CA GLU A 142 7.47 -12.69 1.41
C GLU A 142 6.85 -13.38 2.63
N CYS A 143 5.89 -12.73 3.31
CA CYS A 143 5.11 -13.35 4.38
C CYS A 143 4.45 -14.64 3.91
N LEU A 144 3.69 -14.57 2.82
CA LEU A 144 2.93 -15.71 2.31
C LEU A 144 3.84 -16.89 1.92
N LEU A 145 4.85 -16.64 1.08
CA LEU A 145 5.77 -17.68 0.61
C LEU A 145 6.56 -18.31 1.76
N TYR A 146 6.96 -17.51 2.76
CA TYR A 146 7.69 -18.04 3.92
C TYR A 146 6.80 -18.89 4.82
N LEU A 147 5.57 -18.43 5.11
CA LEU A 147 4.60 -19.20 5.90
C LEU A 147 4.22 -20.51 5.20
N TYR A 148 4.07 -20.48 3.87
CA TYR A 148 3.80 -21.68 3.07
C TYR A 148 5.00 -22.65 3.05
N ALA A 149 6.22 -22.14 2.96
CA ALA A 149 7.42 -22.97 3.09
C ALA A 149 7.46 -23.67 4.46
N LEU A 150 7.12 -22.96 5.55
CA LEU A 150 6.99 -23.55 6.88
C LEU A 150 5.86 -24.58 6.97
N LYS A 151 4.72 -24.33 6.31
CA LYS A 151 3.62 -25.31 6.21
C LYS A 151 4.08 -26.60 5.54
N LEU A 152 4.80 -26.50 4.43
CA LEU A 152 5.36 -27.65 3.73
C LEU A 152 6.41 -28.40 4.56
N SER A 153 7.23 -27.68 5.34
CA SER A 153 8.22 -28.27 6.25
C SER A 153 7.60 -28.94 7.48
N TYR A 154 6.51 -28.39 8.01
CA TYR A 154 5.89 -28.83 9.27
C TYR A 154 4.37 -29.03 9.14
N PRO A 155 3.91 -29.93 8.25
CA PRO A 155 2.49 -30.02 7.86
C PRO A 155 1.52 -30.27 9.02
N THR A 156 1.95 -31.03 10.03
CA THR A 156 1.12 -31.40 11.19
C THR A 156 1.23 -30.42 12.37
N LYS A 157 2.21 -29.52 12.37
CA LYS A 157 2.48 -28.57 13.47
C LYS A 157 2.21 -27.12 13.10
N PHE A 158 2.10 -26.81 11.81
CA PHE A 158 1.90 -25.45 11.31
C PHE A 158 0.54 -25.35 10.64
N VAL A 159 -0.36 -24.53 11.19
CA VAL A 159 -1.74 -24.37 10.72
C VAL A 159 -1.97 -22.92 10.33
N LEU A 160 -2.55 -22.72 9.15
CA LEU A 160 -2.85 -21.42 8.57
C LEU A 160 -4.36 -21.36 8.34
N LEU A 161 -5.05 -20.39 8.94
CA LEU A 161 -6.44 -20.12 8.65
C LEU A 161 -6.58 -19.02 7.59
N ARG A 162 -7.76 -18.91 7.00
CA ARG A 162 -8.12 -17.84 6.08
C ARG A 162 -8.57 -16.61 6.87
N GLY A 163 -8.01 -15.45 6.56
CA GLY A 163 -8.52 -14.15 6.95
C GLY A 163 -9.38 -13.51 5.86
N ASN A 164 -9.88 -12.30 6.11
CA ASN A 164 -10.70 -11.60 5.13
C ASN A 164 -9.85 -11.06 3.96
N HIS A 165 -8.57 -10.74 4.20
CA HIS A 165 -7.65 -10.27 3.15
C HIS A 165 -7.20 -11.36 2.18
N GLU A 166 -7.34 -12.65 2.51
CA GLU A 166 -7.07 -13.76 1.60
C GLU A 166 -8.23 -13.97 0.60
N CYS A 167 -8.56 -12.93 -0.16
CA CYS A 167 -9.54 -12.95 -1.25
C CYS A 167 -9.21 -11.94 -2.34
N ARG A 168 -9.67 -12.23 -3.56
CA ARG A 168 -9.42 -11.35 -4.72
C ARG A 168 -9.96 -9.95 -4.48
N HIS A 169 -11.14 -9.84 -3.89
CA HIS A 169 -11.83 -8.55 -3.70
C HIS A 169 -10.97 -7.53 -2.94
N LEU A 170 -10.32 -7.96 -1.85
CA LEU A 170 -9.47 -7.10 -1.03
C LEU A 170 -8.11 -6.88 -1.64
N THR A 171 -7.46 -7.93 -2.15
CA THR A 171 -6.12 -7.81 -2.72
C THR A 171 -6.09 -7.02 -4.03
N GLU A 172 -7.23 -6.92 -4.73
CA GLU A 172 -7.45 -6.00 -5.86
C GLU A 172 -7.84 -4.58 -5.43
N TYR A 173 -8.33 -4.37 -4.21
CA TYR A 173 -8.58 -3.03 -3.73
C TYR A 173 -7.31 -2.39 -3.16
N PHE A 174 -6.58 -3.15 -2.36
CA PHE A 174 -5.35 -2.75 -1.68
C PHE A 174 -4.10 -3.03 -2.55
N THR A 175 -3.00 -3.41 -1.91
CA THR A 175 -1.66 -3.36 -2.48
C THR A 175 -1.16 -4.72 -2.95
N PHE A 176 -1.70 -5.85 -2.48
CA PHE A 176 -1.09 -7.16 -2.72
C PHE A 176 -1.07 -7.57 -4.20
N LYS A 177 -2.11 -7.26 -4.99
CA LYS A 177 -2.05 -7.51 -6.44
C LYS A 177 -0.92 -6.72 -7.11
N ARG A 178 -0.74 -5.44 -6.75
CA ARG A 178 0.34 -4.60 -7.28
C ARG A 178 1.69 -5.11 -6.83
N GLU A 179 1.81 -5.56 -5.58
CA GLU A 179 3.01 -6.18 -5.04
C GLU A 179 3.44 -7.39 -5.88
N CYS A 180 2.51 -8.31 -6.14
CA CYS A 180 2.77 -9.49 -6.97
C CYS A 180 3.17 -9.10 -8.41
N LEU A 181 2.49 -8.13 -9.03
CA LEU A 181 2.84 -7.65 -10.37
C LEU A 181 4.20 -6.96 -10.41
N HIS A 182 4.59 -6.25 -9.36
CA HIS A 182 5.87 -5.54 -9.27
C HIS A 182 7.04 -6.49 -8.98
N LYS A 183 6.86 -7.45 -8.06
CA LYS A 183 7.92 -8.35 -7.60
C LYS A 183 8.04 -9.62 -8.45
N TYR A 184 6.93 -10.10 -8.99
CA TYR A 184 6.80 -11.37 -9.71
C TYR A 184 5.98 -11.19 -10.99
N SER A 185 4.74 -11.70 -11.03
CA SER A 185 3.89 -11.73 -12.22
C SER A 185 2.41 -11.83 -11.84
N ALA A 186 1.53 -11.61 -12.83
CA ALA A 186 0.11 -11.87 -12.68
C ALA A 186 -0.18 -13.35 -12.42
N HIS A 187 0.63 -14.26 -12.97
CA HIS A 187 0.45 -15.70 -12.79
C HIS A 187 0.70 -16.12 -11.34
N VAL A 188 1.70 -15.53 -10.67
CA VAL A 188 1.92 -15.73 -9.23
C VAL A 188 0.74 -15.20 -8.40
N TYR A 189 0.17 -14.05 -8.78
CA TYR A 189 -1.01 -13.52 -8.10
C TYR A 189 -2.22 -14.47 -8.20
N GLU A 190 -2.52 -14.97 -9.40
CA GLU A 190 -3.62 -15.94 -9.60
C GLU A 190 -3.40 -17.22 -8.79
N ALA A 191 -2.16 -17.74 -8.76
CA ALA A 191 -1.81 -18.89 -7.91
C ALA A 191 -1.97 -18.59 -6.41
N CYS A 192 -1.72 -17.36 -5.96
CA CYS A 192 -2.00 -16.94 -4.58
C CYS A 192 -3.52 -17.00 -4.30
N ILE A 193 -4.35 -16.46 -5.19
CA ILE A 193 -5.81 -16.48 -5.05
C ILE A 193 -6.36 -17.92 -4.98
N ASP A 194 -5.88 -18.81 -5.85
CA ASP A 194 -6.26 -20.22 -5.80
C ASP A 194 -5.85 -20.88 -4.48
N SER A 195 -4.66 -20.54 -3.96
CA SER A 195 -4.19 -21.05 -2.66
C SER A 195 -5.02 -20.52 -1.49
N PHE A 196 -5.49 -19.27 -1.55
CA PHE A 196 -6.33 -18.67 -0.52
C PHE A 196 -7.68 -19.38 -0.38
N CYS A 197 -8.25 -19.83 -1.50
CA CYS A 197 -9.47 -20.62 -1.49
C CYS A 197 -9.30 -22.01 -0.83
N ALA A 198 -8.07 -22.51 -0.71
CA ALA A 198 -7.78 -23.78 -0.05
C ALA A 198 -7.64 -23.67 1.47
N LEU A 199 -7.34 -22.48 2.00
CA LEU A 199 -7.10 -22.25 3.43
C LEU A 199 -8.30 -22.68 4.30
N PRO A 200 -8.08 -23.45 5.38
CA PRO A 200 -9.10 -23.72 6.39
C PRO A 200 -9.67 -22.44 7.01
N VAL A 201 -10.91 -22.51 7.52
CA VAL A 201 -11.63 -21.32 7.99
C VAL A 201 -11.61 -21.18 9.51
N ALA A 202 -11.52 -22.30 10.22
CA ALA A 202 -11.49 -22.32 11.68
C ALA A 202 -10.59 -23.42 12.21
N ALA A 203 -10.20 -23.30 13.48
CA ALA A 203 -9.50 -24.34 14.21
C ALA A 203 -10.11 -24.57 15.59
N LEU A 204 -9.96 -25.80 16.08
CA LEU A 204 -10.37 -26.20 17.41
C LEU A 204 -9.12 -26.61 18.21
N VAL A 205 -8.72 -25.76 19.16
CA VAL A 205 -7.54 -26.00 20.00
C VAL A 205 -7.94 -26.80 21.24
N ASP A 206 -7.36 -28.00 21.40
CA ASP A 206 -7.61 -28.94 22.51
C ASP A 206 -9.11 -29.24 22.76
N SER A 207 -9.96 -29.11 21.74
CA SER A 207 -11.42 -29.20 21.89
C SER A 207 -12.00 -28.22 22.92
N LYS A 208 -11.32 -27.09 23.13
CA LYS A 208 -11.68 -26.06 24.12
C LYS A 208 -11.85 -24.67 23.52
N PHE A 209 -10.98 -24.28 22.59
CA PHE A 209 -11.02 -22.93 22.02
C PHE A 209 -11.43 -22.98 20.57
N PHE A 210 -12.49 -22.26 20.23
CA PHE A 210 -12.85 -22.00 18.85
C PHE A 210 -11.97 -20.86 18.33
N CYS A 211 -11.16 -21.13 17.32
CA CYS A 211 -10.24 -20.18 16.73
C CYS A 211 -10.70 -19.85 15.31
N VAL A 212 -10.85 -18.57 15.00
CA VAL A 212 -11.38 -18.06 13.72
C VAL A 212 -10.81 -16.67 13.46
N HIS A 213 -10.78 -16.19 12.22
CA HIS A 213 -10.34 -14.81 11.95
C HIS A 213 -11.33 -13.76 12.48
N GLY A 214 -12.53 -13.80 11.91
CA GLY A 214 -13.69 -12.97 12.19
C GLY A 214 -14.32 -13.29 13.55
N GLY A 215 -15.48 -13.93 13.50
CA GLY A 215 -16.21 -14.28 14.70
C GLY A 215 -17.23 -15.37 14.46
N ILE A 216 -18.37 -15.22 15.13
CA ILE A 216 -19.51 -16.14 15.02
C ILE A 216 -20.58 -15.56 14.09
N SER A 217 -21.41 -16.43 13.53
CA SER A 217 -22.49 -16.09 12.60
C SER A 217 -23.86 -16.42 13.19
N PRO A 218 -24.93 -15.72 12.82
CA PRO A 218 -26.30 -16.18 13.07
C PRO A 218 -26.62 -17.54 12.42
N GLU A 219 -25.91 -17.91 11.35
CA GLU A 219 -26.03 -19.21 10.69
C GLU A 219 -25.20 -20.32 11.39
N LEU A 220 -24.29 -19.94 12.30
CA LEU A 220 -23.42 -20.87 13.02
C LEU A 220 -24.11 -21.41 14.29
N ASN A 221 -24.81 -22.53 14.12
CA ASN A 221 -25.47 -23.22 15.21
C ASN A 221 -24.55 -24.28 15.83
N THR A 222 -23.96 -25.14 15.02
CA THR A 222 -23.09 -26.23 15.46
C THR A 222 -21.73 -26.16 14.77
N LEU A 223 -20.72 -26.80 15.34
CA LEU A 223 -19.42 -26.92 14.68
C LEU A 223 -19.50 -27.72 13.36
N ASN A 224 -20.54 -28.54 13.19
CA ASN A 224 -20.78 -29.28 11.96
C ASN A 224 -21.17 -28.36 10.79
N ASP A 225 -21.76 -27.20 11.06
CA ASP A 225 -22.14 -26.23 10.01
C ASP A 225 -20.89 -25.74 9.26
N ILE A 226 -19.77 -25.58 9.99
CA ILE A 226 -18.46 -25.25 9.41
C ILE A 226 -17.93 -26.43 8.59
N ALA A 227 -18.05 -27.66 9.10
CA ALA A 227 -17.53 -28.85 8.43
C ALA A 227 -18.21 -29.13 7.08
N THR A 228 -19.48 -28.77 6.92
CA THR A 228 -20.26 -29.00 5.69
C THR A 228 -20.20 -27.86 4.67
N MET A 229 -19.64 -26.71 5.04
CA MET A 229 -19.55 -25.53 4.17
C MET A 229 -18.60 -25.76 2.99
N ASP A 230 -18.92 -25.19 1.83
CA ASP A 230 -17.93 -25.10 0.73
C ASP A 230 -17.05 -23.85 0.91
N ARG A 231 -15.76 -24.10 1.19
CA ARG A 231 -14.74 -23.04 1.36
C ARG A 231 -13.95 -22.73 0.10
N PHE A 232 -13.99 -23.61 -0.92
CA PHE A 232 -13.14 -23.54 -2.13
C PHE A 232 -13.66 -22.52 -3.15
N ARG A 233 -13.88 -21.30 -2.68
CA ARG A 233 -14.48 -20.20 -3.43
C ARG A 233 -14.03 -18.87 -2.87
N GLU A 234 -14.22 -17.81 -3.64
CA GLU A 234 -14.15 -16.45 -3.14
C GLU A 234 -15.22 -16.22 -2.05
N PRO A 235 -14.91 -15.53 -0.94
CA PRO A 235 -15.91 -15.14 0.05
C PRO A 235 -16.93 -14.19 -0.59
N GLY A 236 -18.22 -14.47 -0.40
CA GLY A 236 -19.29 -13.56 -0.79
C GLY A 236 -19.40 -12.36 0.16
N SER A 237 -20.34 -11.45 -0.12
CA SER A 237 -20.67 -10.32 0.76
C SER A 237 -21.62 -10.69 1.92
N HIS A 238 -22.05 -11.95 2.01
CA HIS A 238 -22.98 -12.48 3.00
C HIS A 238 -22.83 -14.00 3.16
N GLY A 239 -23.45 -14.55 4.22
CA GLY A 239 -23.49 -15.97 4.55
C GLY A 239 -22.36 -16.42 5.48
N LEU A 240 -22.44 -17.67 5.96
CA LEU A 240 -21.52 -18.21 6.98
C LEU A 240 -20.02 -17.97 6.71
N LEU A 241 -19.53 -18.18 5.48
CA LEU A 241 -18.12 -17.95 5.16
C LEU A 241 -17.74 -16.47 5.31
N CYS A 242 -18.60 -15.55 4.88
CA CYS A 242 -18.38 -14.12 5.06
C CYS A 242 -18.30 -13.79 6.55
N ASP A 243 -19.24 -14.32 7.34
CA ASP A 243 -19.32 -14.02 8.77
C ASP A 243 -18.15 -14.55 9.59
N LEU A 244 -17.68 -15.76 9.28
CA LEU A 244 -16.49 -16.31 9.93
C LEU A 244 -15.24 -15.47 9.66
N LEU A 245 -15.19 -14.71 8.56
CA LEU A 245 -14.05 -13.86 8.22
C LEU A 245 -14.23 -12.39 8.66
N TRP A 246 -15.47 -11.88 8.75
CA TRP A 246 -15.76 -10.43 8.92
C TRP A 246 -16.52 -10.05 10.19
N ALA A 247 -17.07 -10.99 10.95
CA ALA A 247 -17.86 -10.64 12.13
C ALA A 247 -16.99 -10.09 13.26
N ASP A 248 -17.51 -9.08 13.97
CA ASP A 248 -16.81 -8.40 15.08
C ASP A 248 -17.62 -8.46 16.38
N PRO A 249 -16.98 -8.44 17.55
CA PRO A 249 -17.69 -8.16 18.80
C PRO A 249 -18.26 -6.74 18.77
N VAL A 250 -19.44 -6.54 19.35
CA VAL A 250 -20.07 -5.21 19.42
C VAL A 250 -19.23 -4.20 20.23
N SER A 251 -19.34 -2.91 19.91
CA SER A 251 -18.75 -1.85 20.75
C SER A 251 -19.35 -1.89 22.16
N GLY A 252 -18.49 -1.92 23.18
CA GLY A 252 -18.94 -2.13 24.57
C GLY A 252 -19.39 -3.56 24.89
N PHE A 253 -18.85 -4.56 24.18
CA PHE A 253 -19.12 -5.98 24.41
C PHE A 253 -19.08 -6.38 25.90
N GLY A 254 -20.16 -6.99 26.37
CA GLY A 254 -20.37 -7.35 27.77
C GLY A 254 -20.99 -6.25 28.64
N GLU A 255 -21.25 -5.07 28.10
CA GLU A 255 -21.92 -3.96 28.79
C GLU A 255 -23.22 -3.54 28.10
N GLU A 256 -23.80 -4.43 27.28
CA GLU A 256 -24.95 -4.15 26.42
C GLU A 256 -26.23 -3.84 27.19
N ASP A 257 -26.36 -4.32 28.43
CA ASP A 257 -27.53 -4.09 29.30
C ASP A 257 -27.53 -2.71 29.98
N LYS A 258 -26.47 -1.90 29.80
CA LYS A 258 -26.40 -0.56 30.40
C LYS A 258 -27.38 0.40 29.68
N PRO A 259 -28.01 1.35 30.39
CA PRO A 259 -29.03 2.24 29.84
C PRO A 259 -28.53 3.15 28.69
N ASN A 260 -27.22 3.32 28.54
CA ASN A 260 -26.60 4.10 27.45
C ASN A 260 -26.13 3.23 26.27
N SER A 261 -26.45 1.94 26.25
CA SER A 261 -26.08 1.04 25.17
C SER A 261 -26.86 1.35 23.90
N LEU A 262 -26.16 1.40 22.76
CA LEU A 262 -26.77 1.54 21.44
C LEU A 262 -27.36 0.22 20.92
N VAL A 263 -27.14 -0.88 21.65
CA VAL A 263 -27.62 -2.22 21.30
C VAL A 263 -29.05 -2.40 21.80
N PRO A 264 -30.03 -2.74 20.94
CA PRO A 264 -31.37 -3.08 21.40
C PRO A 264 -31.35 -4.25 22.39
N PRO A 265 -32.10 -4.17 23.51
CA PRO A 265 -32.12 -5.23 24.50
C PRO A 265 -32.54 -6.58 23.90
N GLY A 266 -31.78 -7.63 24.20
CA GLY A 266 -32.04 -8.99 23.71
C GLY A 266 -31.55 -9.29 22.29
N SER A 267 -30.91 -8.34 21.60
CA SER A 267 -30.27 -8.61 20.31
C SER A 267 -28.99 -9.45 20.46
N THR A 268 -28.87 -10.52 19.67
CA THR A 268 -27.68 -11.38 19.60
C THR A 268 -26.74 -10.98 18.48
N PHE A 269 -27.29 -10.53 17.35
CA PHE A 269 -26.55 -10.09 16.18
C PHE A 269 -27.13 -8.76 15.66
N LEU A 270 -26.25 -7.87 15.19
CA LEU A 270 -26.59 -6.59 14.57
C LEU A 270 -25.80 -6.46 13.28
N HIS A 271 -26.29 -5.72 12.29
CA HIS A 271 -25.50 -5.48 11.09
C HIS A 271 -24.20 -4.73 11.42
N ASN A 272 -23.07 -5.19 10.88
CA ASN A 272 -21.76 -4.56 11.11
C ASN A 272 -21.58 -3.35 10.19
N ALA A 273 -21.99 -2.18 10.70
CA ALA A 273 -21.86 -0.92 9.97
C ALA A 273 -20.40 -0.48 9.73
N THR A 274 -19.46 -0.94 10.58
CA THR A 274 -18.03 -0.66 10.40
C THR A 274 -17.47 -1.39 9.19
N ARG A 275 -17.77 -2.69 9.09
CA ARG A 275 -17.32 -3.52 7.97
C ARG A 275 -18.18 -3.38 6.72
N GLY A 276 -19.43 -2.94 6.85
CA GLY A 276 -20.36 -2.79 5.74
C GLY A 276 -20.91 -4.11 5.19
N CYS A 277 -20.53 -5.23 5.80
CA CYS A 277 -21.00 -6.60 5.56
C CYS A 277 -21.01 -7.36 6.90
N SER A 278 -21.58 -8.56 6.93
CA SER A 278 -21.63 -9.39 8.16
C SER A 278 -22.28 -8.68 9.36
N TYR A 279 -21.93 -9.11 10.58
CA TYR A 279 -22.61 -8.81 11.82
C TYR A 279 -21.65 -8.45 12.97
N PHE A 280 -22.11 -7.55 13.84
CA PHE A 280 -21.64 -7.49 15.21
C PHE A 280 -22.32 -8.58 16.03
N TYR A 281 -21.56 -9.35 16.80
CA TYR A 281 -22.09 -10.33 17.75
C TYR A 281 -21.96 -9.82 19.20
N THR A 282 -22.99 -10.06 20.01
CA THR A 282 -23.03 -9.60 21.41
C THR A 282 -22.45 -10.62 22.38
N TYR A 283 -22.19 -10.21 23.62
CA TYR A 283 -21.77 -11.09 24.70
C TYR A 283 -22.75 -12.26 24.93
N ALA A 284 -24.05 -12.00 24.78
CA ALA A 284 -25.08 -13.03 24.87
C ALA A 284 -24.93 -14.08 23.77
N ALA A 285 -24.69 -13.66 22.51
CA ALA A 285 -24.47 -14.57 21.39
C ALA A 285 -23.22 -15.46 21.61
N ALA A 286 -22.12 -14.85 22.05
CA ALA A 286 -20.90 -15.59 22.36
C ALA A 286 -21.12 -16.61 23.49
N CYS A 287 -21.81 -16.23 24.58
CA CYS A 287 -22.11 -17.16 25.67
C CYS A 287 -23.00 -18.32 25.22
N GLN A 288 -24.06 -18.05 24.46
CA GLN A 288 -24.97 -19.08 23.94
C GLN A 288 -24.22 -20.07 23.03
N PHE A 289 -23.35 -19.58 22.15
CA PHE A 289 -22.51 -20.42 21.30
C PHE A 289 -21.57 -21.31 22.12
N LEU A 290 -20.87 -20.75 23.12
CA LEU A 290 -19.92 -21.47 23.98
C LEU A 290 -20.61 -22.51 24.87
N GLU A 291 -21.83 -22.23 25.33
CA GLU A 291 -22.62 -23.19 26.10
C GLU A 291 -23.09 -24.36 25.23
N ARG A 292 -23.64 -24.06 24.05
CA ARG A 292 -24.16 -25.06 23.10
C ARG A 292 -23.07 -25.97 22.53
N THR A 293 -21.88 -25.43 22.29
CA THR A 293 -20.73 -26.19 21.75
C THR A 293 -19.83 -26.77 22.83
N HIS A 294 -20.13 -26.50 24.11
CA HIS A 294 -19.32 -26.88 25.27
C HIS A 294 -17.88 -26.31 25.29
N LEU A 295 -17.59 -25.29 24.49
CA LEU A 295 -16.26 -24.66 24.38
C LEU A 295 -15.99 -23.61 25.48
N LEU A 296 -14.71 -23.37 25.77
CA LEU A 296 -14.25 -22.48 26.84
C LEU A 296 -14.23 -21.00 26.44
N GLY A 297 -13.83 -20.69 25.20
CA GLY A 297 -13.75 -19.33 24.68
C GLY A 297 -13.50 -19.29 23.17
N ILE A 298 -13.73 -18.13 22.58
CA ILE A 298 -13.44 -17.82 21.17
C ILE A 298 -12.11 -17.05 21.13
N ILE A 299 -11.20 -17.42 20.23
CA ILE A 299 -9.93 -16.71 19.98
C ILE A 299 -9.95 -16.21 18.54
N ARG A 300 -9.73 -14.92 18.33
CA ARG A 300 -9.91 -14.29 17.02
C ARG A 300 -8.91 -13.18 16.68
N GLY A 301 -8.81 -12.80 15.40
CA GLY A 301 -7.90 -11.78 14.84
C GLY A 301 -8.58 -10.44 14.48
N HIS A 302 -8.34 -9.93 13.26
CA HIS A 302 -9.06 -8.92 12.46
C HIS A 302 -9.17 -7.48 12.99
N GLU A 303 -9.12 -7.26 14.30
CA GLU A 303 -9.21 -5.93 14.89
C GLU A 303 -7.91 -5.55 15.57
N ALA A 304 -7.26 -4.48 15.07
CA ALA A 304 -6.07 -3.91 15.68
C ALA A 304 -6.30 -3.60 17.19
N GLN A 305 -5.31 -3.93 18.01
CA GLN A 305 -5.33 -3.70 19.47
C GLN A 305 -4.07 -2.96 19.89
N ASP A 306 -4.20 -1.91 20.71
CA ASP A 306 -3.05 -1.11 21.19
C ASP A 306 -2.01 -1.98 21.93
N ASN A 307 -2.48 -2.92 22.76
CA ASN A 307 -1.62 -3.88 23.46
C ASN A 307 -1.33 -5.16 22.65
N GLY A 308 -1.78 -5.25 21.41
CA GLY A 308 -1.72 -6.46 20.59
C GLY A 308 -2.73 -7.55 20.99
N TYR A 309 -3.51 -7.35 22.05
CA TYR A 309 -4.59 -8.27 22.43
C TYR A 309 -5.65 -7.56 23.27
N THR A 310 -6.85 -8.14 23.30
CA THR A 310 -7.92 -7.77 24.24
C THR A 310 -8.61 -9.02 24.76
N MET A 311 -8.77 -9.12 26.09
CA MET A 311 -9.60 -10.15 26.72
C MET A 311 -10.96 -9.55 27.07
N PHE A 312 -12.02 -10.10 26.50
CA PHE A 312 -13.38 -9.63 26.75
C PHE A 312 -13.98 -10.20 28.04
N ARG A 313 -15.22 -9.78 28.34
CA ARG A 313 -15.97 -10.18 29.53
C ARG A 313 -15.93 -11.70 29.74
N LYS A 314 -15.74 -12.12 30.99
CA LYS A 314 -15.69 -13.54 31.37
C LYS A 314 -17.07 -14.16 31.36
N THR A 315 -17.17 -15.38 30.85
CA THR A 315 -18.39 -16.19 30.89
C THR A 315 -18.88 -16.39 32.34
N PRO A 316 -20.20 -16.46 32.60
CA PRO A 316 -20.73 -16.57 33.95
C PRO A 316 -20.39 -17.93 34.58
N THR A 317 -20.42 -18.99 33.78
CA THR A 317 -20.26 -20.38 34.21
C THR A 317 -18.80 -20.77 34.38
N LYS A 318 -17.96 -20.54 33.35
CA LYS A 318 -16.56 -21.01 33.31
C LYS A 318 -15.56 -19.98 33.86
N LYS A 319 -15.98 -18.74 34.11
CA LYS A 319 -15.14 -17.61 34.59
C LYS A 319 -13.89 -17.36 33.73
N PHE A 320 -13.96 -17.73 32.45
CA PHE A 320 -12.92 -17.53 31.46
C PHE A 320 -13.37 -16.48 30.43
N PRO A 321 -12.49 -15.63 29.87
CA PRO A 321 -12.85 -14.66 28.83
C PRO A 321 -13.65 -15.33 27.71
N SER A 322 -14.84 -14.82 27.41
CA SER A 322 -15.68 -15.43 26.36
C SER A 322 -15.05 -15.28 24.97
N VAL A 323 -14.37 -14.16 24.75
CA VAL A 323 -13.68 -13.83 23.49
C VAL A 323 -12.30 -13.27 23.83
N ILE A 324 -11.31 -13.59 23.01
CA ILE A 324 -9.98 -12.99 23.05
C ILE A 324 -9.62 -12.56 21.64
N THR A 325 -9.34 -11.28 21.44
CA THR A 325 -8.74 -10.77 20.19
C THR A 325 -7.22 -10.78 20.34
N ILE A 326 -6.52 -11.31 19.34
CA ILE A 326 -5.06 -11.30 19.24
C ILE A 326 -4.66 -10.64 17.92
N PHE A 327 -3.66 -9.75 17.97
CA PHE A 327 -3.19 -8.97 16.84
C PHE A 327 -1.67 -8.97 16.80
N SER A 328 -1.09 -9.41 15.68
CA SER A 328 0.34 -9.71 15.55
C SER A 328 1.10 -8.71 14.68
N ALA A 329 0.49 -7.59 14.27
CA ALA A 329 1.15 -6.54 13.51
C ALA A 329 1.48 -5.35 14.44
N PRO A 330 2.69 -5.29 15.04
CA PRO A 330 3.09 -4.14 15.86
C PRO A 330 3.30 -2.89 14.99
N ASN A 331 3.11 -1.70 15.56
CA ASN A 331 3.19 -0.42 14.84
C ASN A 331 2.47 -0.46 13.48
N TYR A 332 1.24 -0.96 13.48
CA TYR A 332 0.48 -1.20 12.27
C TYR A 332 0.42 0.05 11.38
N LEU A 333 0.61 -0.14 10.07
CA LEU A 333 0.72 0.92 9.06
C LEU A 333 1.78 2.00 9.36
N ASP A 334 2.77 1.69 10.18
CA ASP A 334 3.81 2.61 10.66
C ASP A 334 3.32 3.81 11.50
N VAL A 335 2.02 3.86 11.83
CA VAL A 335 1.38 5.02 12.48
C VAL A 335 0.60 4.69 13.73
N TYR A 336 0.15 3.44 13.91
CA TYR A 336 -0.70 3.07 15.05
C TYR A 336 0.08 3.03 16.37
N HIS A 337 1.40 2.80 16.32
CA HIS A 337 2.27 2.66 17.49
C HIS A 337 1.83 1.59 18.52
N ASN A 338 0.98 0.65 18.11
CA ASN A 338 0.54 -0.47 18.93
C ASN A 338 1.64 -1.51 19.11
N ARG A 339 1.48 -2.38 20.12
CA ARG A 339 2.26 -3.62 20.26
C ARG A 339 1.63 -4.74 19.44
N GLY A 340 2.45 -5.71 19.07
CA GLY A 340 2.01 -7.02 18.58
C GLY A 340 1.98 -8.01 19.75
N ALA A 341 1.16 -9.05 19.66
CA ALA A 341 1.17 -10.11 20.66
C ALA A 341 0.86 -11.49 20.06
N VAL A 342 1.34 -12.53 20.74
CA VAL A 342 0.97 -13.94 20.48
C VAL A 342 0.46 -14.61 21.74
N ILE A 343 -0.45 -15.57 21.58
CA ILE A 343 -0.94 -16.41 22.67
C ILE A 343 -0.17 -17.73 22.68
N LYS A 344 0.53 -18.04 23.77
CA LYS A 344 1.15 -19.34 24.01
C LYS A 344 0.29 -20.15 24.97
N TYR A 345 -0.30 -21.23 24.47
CA TYR A 345 -1.11 -22.14 25.24
C TYR A 345 -0.39 -23.49 25.39
N ALA A 346 0.02 -23.80 26.62
CA ALA A 346 0.72 -25.02 26.97
C ALA A 346 0.37 -25.44 28.40
N ASN A 347 0.29 -26.75 28.68
CA ASN A 347 0.01 -27.28 30.02
C ASN A 347 -1.25 -26.68 30.66
N LYS A 348 -2.29 -26.43 29.87
CA LYS A 348 -3.55 -25.78 30.28
C LYS A 348 -3.40 -24.32 30.74
N ASN A 349 -2.24 -23.70 30.56
CA ASN A 349 -1.99 -22.30 30.88
C ASN A 349 -1.89 -21.47 29.60
N ILE A 350 -2.49 -20.28 29.65
CA ILE A 350 -2.42 -19.28 28.58
C ILE A 350 -1.46 -18.19 29.03
N THR A 351 -0.46 -17.92 28.20
CA THR A 351 0.48 -16.82 28.40
C THR A 351 0.49 -15.94 27.16
N ILE A 352 0.37 -14.63 27.34
CA ILE A 352 0.42 -13.68 26.23
C ILE A 352 1.81 -13.07 26.20
N ARG A 353 2.43 -13.07 25.03
CA ARG A 353 3.74 -12.47 24.80
C ARG A 353 3.59 -11.30 23.84
N GLN A 354 3.81 -10.10 24.37
CA GLN A 354 3.80 -8.86 23.58
C GLN A 354 5.21 -8.60 23.02
N TYR A 355 5.28 -7.91 21.89
CA TYR A 355 6.51 -7.44 21.26
C TYR A 355 6.27 -6.14 20.49
N ASN A 356 7.37 -5.41 20.25
CA ASN A 356 7.35 -4.15 19.53
C ASN A 356 7.77 -4.37 18.07
N ALA A 357 7.54 -3.35 17.25
CA ALA A 357 7.90 -3.36 15.84
C ALA A 357 9.42 -3.37 15.64
N SER A 358 9.81 -3.93 14.50
CA SER A 358 11.17 -4.03 14.00
C SER A 358 11.33 -3.08 12.81
N SER A 359 12.55 -2.58 12.59
CA SER A 359 12.84 -1.79 11.40
C SER A 359 12.69 -2.64 10.14
N HIS A 360 12.11 -2.06 9.10
CA HIS A 360 12.03 -2.65 7.77
C HIS A 360 12.51 -1.66 6.70
N PRO A 361 12.90 -2.14 5.50
CA PRO A 361 13.20 -1.29 4.36
C PRO A 361 11.99 -0.44 3.95
N TYR A 362 12.32 0.74 3.43
CA TYR A 362 11.33 1.69 2.96
C TYR A 362 10.95 1.42 1.52
N TRP A 363 9.64 1.38 1.25
CA TRP A 363 9.08 1.38 -0.09
C TRP A 363 8.30 2.66 -0.32
N LEU A 364 8.44 3.23 -1.51
CA LEU A 364 7.52 4.27 -1.94
C LEU A 364 6.11 3.66 -2.06
N PRO A 365 5.06 4.47 -1.79
CA PRO A 365 3.69 4.05 -1.95
C PRO A 365 3.45 3.37 -3.29
N ASN A 366 2.67 2.29 -3.26
CA ASN A 366 2.29 1.55 -4.46
C ASN A 366 3.46 1.00 -5.29
N PHE A 367 4.62 0.80 -4.67
CA PHE A 367 5.85 0.29 -5.31
C PHE A 367 6.32 1.16 -6.49
N MET A 368 6.08 2.47 -6.42
CA MET A 368 6.57 3.43 -7.40
C MET A 368 8.10 3.50 -7.38
N ASP A 369 8.72 3.61 -8.56
CA ASP A 369 10.13 3.90 -8.67
C ASP A 369 10.42 5.41 -8.47
N ALA A 370 11.68 5.72 -8.16
CA ALA A 370 12.10 7.08 -7.86
C ALA A 370 11.95 8.04 -9.06
N PHE A 371 12.00 7.55 -10.31
CA PHE A 371 11.81 8.41 -11.48
C PHE A 371 10.34 8.77 -11.63
N THR A 372 9.44 7.78 -11.60
CA THR A 372 7.99 8.04 -11.66
C THR A 372 7.54 8.99 -10.56
N TRP A 373 8.11 8.87 -9.36
CA TRP A 373 7.80 9.77 -8.25
C TRP A 373 8.37 11.19 -8.43
N SER A 374 9.62 11.34 -8.88
CA SER A 374 10.30 12.64 -8.89
C SER A 374 10.13 13.43 -10.19
N LEU A 375 9.87 12.77 -11.31
CA LEU A 375 9.83 13.41 -12.64
C LEU A 375 8.77 14.53 -12.73
N PRO A 376 7.54 14.39 -12.19
CA PRO A 376 6.57 15.49 -12.18
C PRO A 376 7.09 16.72 -11.42
N PHE A 377 7.78 16.49 -10.30
CA PHE A 377 8.36 17.57 -9.50
C PHE A 377 9.53 18.26 -10.23
N VAL A 378 10.44 17.48 -10.81
CA VAL A 378 11.59 18.01 -11.56
C VAL A 378 11.11 18.83 -12.75
N GLY A 379 10.17 18.32 -13.53
CA GLY A 379 9.57 19.04 -14.65
C GLY A 379 8.97 20.37 -14.21
N ALA A 380 8.15 20.36 -13.15
CA ALA A 380 7.54 21.58 -12.61
C ALA A 380 8.58 22.61 -12.17
N LYS A 381 9.65 22.20 -11.49
CA LYS A 381 10.71 23.11 -11.01
C LYS A 381 11.59 23.66 -12.11
N ILE A 382 11.94 22.85 -13.11
CA ILE A 382 12.65 23.34 -14.29
C ILE A 382 11.80 24.37 -15.00
N THR A 383 10.50 24.11 -15.19
CA THR A 383 9.64 25.07 -15.87
C THR A 383 9.42 26.35 -15.06
N GLU A 384 9.24 26.27 -13.74
CA GLU A 384 9.18 27.43 -12.85
C GLU A 384 10.46 28.29 -12.96
N MET A 385 11.63 27.64 -13.00
CA MET A 385 12.91 28.32 -13.19
C MET A 385 13.01 28.98 -14.56
N LEU A 386 12.63 28.29 -15.63
CA LEU A 386 12.64 28.85 -16.99
C LEU A 386 11.70 30.05 -17.11
N LEU A 387 10.54 30.00 -16.48
CA LEU A 387 9.61 31.14 -16.44
C LEU A 387 10.18 32.31 -15.63
N ALA A 388 10.83 32.04 -14.50
CA ALA A 388 11.51 33.09 -13.75
C ALA A 388 12.62 33.74 -14.58
N ILE A 389 13.40 32.97 -15.34
CA ILE A 389 14.42 33.50 -16.26
C ILE A 389 13.78 34.31 -17.39
N LEU A 390 12.71 33.82 -18.00
CA LEU A 390 12.00 34.53 -19.06
C LEU A 390 11.29 35.79 -18.55
N SER A 391 10.91 35.84 -17.26
CA SER A 391 10.34 37.03 -16.64
C SER A 391 11.36 38.14 -16.36
N ILE A 392 12.66 37.87 -16.53
CA ILE A 392 13.72 38.88 -16.49
C ILE A 392 13.76 39.69 -17.80
N CYS A 393 13.28 39.13 -18.92
CA CYS A 393 13.02 39.91 -20.12
C CYS A 393 11.89 40.89 -19.80
N SER A 394 12.22 42.18 -19.74
CA SER A 394 11.29 43.24 -19.36
C SER A 394 10.15 43.35 -20.37
N GLU A 395 8.99 43.82 -19.92
CA GLU A 395 7.89 44.28 -20.78
C GLU A 395 8.45 45.19 -21.89
N GLU A 396 9.43 46.04 -21.58
CA GLU A 396 10.10 46.95 -22.52
C GLU A 396 10.71 46.27 -23.76
N GLU A 397 11.28 45.06 -23.66
CA GLU A 397 11.80 44.33 -24.84
C GLU A 397 10.69 43.62 -25.65
N LEU A 398 9.54 43.37 -25.04
CA LEU A 398 8.40 42.65 -25.64
C LEU A 398 7.33 43.60 -26.18
N THR A 399 7.17 44.80 -25.62
CA THR A 399 6.13 45.80 -25.95
C THR A 399 6.61 46.96 -26.80
N GLU A 400 7.86 47.01 -27.28
CA GLU A 400 8.21 47.91 -28.39
C GLU A 400 7.53 47.42 -29.68
N GLU A 401 6.22 47.63 -29.75
CA GLU A 401 5.42 47.65 -30.97
C GLU A 401 5.18 49.10 -31.45
N ASP A 402 5.69 50.12 -30.73
CA ASP A 402 5.46 51.55 -31.03
C ASP A 402 6.66 52.49 -30.70
N SER A 403 7.92 52.03 -30.75
CA SER A 403 9.05 52.98 -30.79
C SER A 403 9.18 53.51 -32.22
N SER A 404 8.82 54.79 -32.39
CA SER A 404 8.98 55.57 -33.62
C SER A 404 10.29 55.25 -34.34
N GLU A 405 10.27 55.24 -35.68
CA GLU A 405 11.37 54.96 -36.64
C GLU A 405 12.77 55.55 -36.28
N GLU A 406 12.84 56.48 -35.34
CA GLU A 406 14.05 57.10 -34.82
C GLU A 406 14.84 56.25 -33.79
N GLU A 407 14.21 55.39 -32.98
CA GLU A 407 14.92 54.52 -32.01
C GLU A 407 15.45 53.22 -32.65
N GLU A 408 14.73 52.71 -33.66
CA GLU A 408 15.17 51.57 -34.48
C GLU A 408 16.57 51.83 -35.06
N SER A 409 16.82 53.06 -35.52
CA SER A 409 18.10 53.49 -36.10
C SER A 409 19.27 53.56 -35.10
N ARG A 410 19.00 53.72 -33.79
CA ARG A 410 20.05 53.82 -32.75
C ARG A 410 20.46 52.45 -32.20
N ALA A 411 19.53 51.51 -32.08
CA ALA A 411 19.84 50.13 -31.69
C ALA A 411 20.51 49.33 -32.84
N LEU A 412 20.11 49.62 -34.10
CA LEU A 412 20.71 49.03 -35.31
C LEU A 412 22.19 49.37 -35.50
N ALA A 413 22.68 50.46 -34.89
CA ALA A 413 24.07 50.90 -35.01
C ALA A 413 25.05 50.14 -34.10
N ASP A 414 24.58 49.57 -32.98
CA ASP A 414 25.46 48.96 -31.97
C ASP A 414 25.64 47.43 -32.14
N ALA A 415 24.77 46.77 -32.92
CA ALA A 415 24.76 45.31 -33.02
C ALA A 415 25.08 44.72 -34.42
N SER A 416 25.16 45.51 -35.50
CA SER A 416 25.41 45.00 -36.87
C SER A 416 24.50 43.83 -37.30
N ILE A 417 23.22 43.86 -36.92
CA ILE A 417 22.23 42.81 -37.22
C ILE A 417 21.17 43.40 -38.18
N SER A 418 20.79 42.64 -39.21
CA SER A 418 19.74 43.03 -40.17
C SER A 418 18.37 43.18 -39.48
N PRO A 419 17.53 44.16 -39.86
CA PRO A 419 16.17 44.32 -39.30
C PRO A 419 15.30 43.06 -39.39
N ALA A 420 15.48 42.26 -40.45
CA ALA A 420 14.78 40.99 -40.62
C ALA A 420 15.24 39.91 -39.62
N ASP A 421 16.52 39.88 -39.28
CA ASP A 421 17.09 38.93 -38.32
C ASP A 421 16.66 39.26 -36.88
N TYR A 422 16.48 40.57 -36.57
CA TYR A 422 15.97 41.02 -35.28
C TYR A 422 14.51 40.60 -35.06
N GLN A 423 13.65 40.80 -36.06
CA GLN A 423 12.25 40.35 -36.02
C GLN A 423 12.14 38.82 -35.95
N GLN A 424 13.00 38.08 -36.67
CA GLN A 424 13.04 36.63 -36.61
C GLN A 424 13.49 36.12 -35.23
N ARG A 425 14.46 36.79 -34.60
CA ARG A 425 14.93 36.47 -33.24
C ARG A 425 13.86 36.75 -32.18
N ARG A 426 13.08 37.83 -32.34
CA ARG A 426 11.92 38.16 -31.48
C ARG A 426 10.80 37.13 -31.61
N GLN A 427 10.48 36.70 -32.84
CA GLN A 427 9.52 35.61 -33.10
C GLN A 427 9.97 34.29 -32.44
N GLN A 428 11.28 33.98 -32.51
CA GLN A 428 11.84 32.79 -31.85
C GLN A 428 11.75 32.86 -30.33
N ILE A 429 11.95 34.04 -29.72
CA ILE A 429 11.80 34.23 -28.28
C ILE A 429 10.33 34.06 -27.86
N LYS A 430 9.38 34.66 -28.60
CA LYS A 430 7.93 34.48 -28.35
C LYS A 430 7.51 33.02 -28.45
N ASN A 431 7.98 32.29 -29.46
CA ASN A 431 7.73 30.85 -29.61
C ASN A 431 8.33 30.02 -28.46
N LYS A 432 9.52 30.40 -27.95
CA LYS A 432 10.14 29.75 -26.79
C LYS A 432 9.37 30.01 -25.50
N ILE A 433 8.86 31.23 -25.29
CA ILE A 433 8.00 31.57 -24.15
C ILE A 433 6.70 30.75 -24.19
N MET A 434 6.05 30.67 -25.35
CA MET A 434 4.85 29.84 -25.53
C MET A 434 5.13 28.35 -25.27
N ALA A 435 6.26 27.83 -25.74
CA ALA A 435 6.65 26.44 -25.49
C ALA A 435 6.88 26.16 -24.00
N VAL A 436 7.54 27.07 -23.28
CA VAL A 436 7.77 26.95 -21.83
C VAL A 436 6.45 27.05 -21.05
N GLY A 437 5.53 27.94 -21.43
CA GLY A 437 4.20 28.03 -20.82
C GLY A 437 3.35 26.76 -21.03
N ARG A 438 3.38 26.17 -22.23
CA ARG A 438 2.73 24.87 -22.52
C ARG A 438 3.33 23.75 -21.67
N MET A 439 4.65 23.71 -21.58
CA MET A 439 5.37 22.74 -20.75
C MET A 439 5.03 22.89 -19.26
N GLN A 440 4.83 24.12 -18.77
CA GLN A 440 4.44 24.38 -17.39
C GLN A 440 3.11 23.75 -17.08
N ARG A 441 2.13 23.95 -17.98
CA ARG A 441 0.79 23.42 -17.82
C ARG A 441 0.79 21.90 -17.86
N VAL A 442 1.58 21.29 -18.75
CA VAL A 442 1.74 19.82 -18.81
C VAL A 442 2.33 19.28 -17.51
N PHE A 443 3.43 19.84 -17.00
CA PHE A 443 4.04 19.35 -15.77
C PHE A 443 3.24 19.70 -14.51
N GLN A 444 2.52 20.82 -14.53
CA GLN A 444 1.59 21.18 -13.46
C GLN A 444 0.41 20.21 -13.45
N LEU A 445 -0.17 19.87 -14.61
CA LEU A 445 -1.22 18.86 -14.71
C LEU A 445 -0.72 17.46 -14.36
N LEU A 446 0.48 17.06 -14.77
CA LEU A 446 1.07 15.78 -14.39
C LEU A 446 1.35 15.71 -12.88
N ARG A 447 1.73 16.84 -12.28
CA ARG A 447 1.93 16.93 -10.85
C ARG A 447 0.60 16.95 -10.11
N GLU A 448 -0.37 17.72 -10.57
CA GLU A 448 -1.73 17.73 -10.05
C GLU A 448 -2.35 16.34 -10.21
N GLU A 449 -2.14 15.61 -11.30
CA GLU A 449 -2.55 14.20 -11.47
C GLU A 449 -1.72 13.23 -10.63
N SER A 450 -0.45 13.50 -10.34
CA SER A 450 0.35 12.67 -9.43
C SER A 450 -0.03 12.89 -7.96
N GLU A 451 -0.30 14.14 -7.60
CA GLU A 451 -0.79 14.56 -6.28
C GLU A 451 -2.26 14.15 -6.14
N ALA A 452 -3.07 14.26 -7.18
CA ALA A 452 -4.46 13.81 -7.26
C ALA A 452 -4.58 12.29 -7.43
N ALA A 453 -3.65 11.57 -8.05
CA ALA A 453 -3.61 10.11 -7.92
C ALA A 453 -3.31 9.71 -6.46
N SER A 454 -2.65 10.60 -5.71
CA SER A 454 -2.44 10.48 -4.27
C SER A 454 -3.59 11.06 -3.42
N GLU A 455 -4.42 11.99 -3.96
CA GLU A 455 -5.47 12.75 -3.25
C GLU A 455 -6.93 12.44 -3.70
N LEU A 456 -7.22 12.03 -4.93
CA LEU A 456 -8.54 11.62 -5.49
C LEU A 456 -9.03 10.27 -4.97
N VAL A 457 -8.27 9.66 -4.06
CA VAL A 457 -8.79 8.62 -3.18
C VAL A 457 -9.48 9.26 -1.94
N ALA A 458 -9.30 10.56 -1.70
CA ALA A 458 -9.80 11.29 -0.52
C ALA A 458 -10.99 12.24 -0.81
N THR A 459 -11.38 12.51 -2.06
CA THR A 459 -12.48 13.45 -2.34
C THR A 459 -13.35 13.04 -3.53
N GLU A 460 -14.38 12.25 -3.28
CA GLU A 460 -15.66 12.40 -3.97
C GLU A 460 -16.75 12.36 -2.89
N ASP A 461 -17.45 13.48 -2.69
CA ASP A 461 -18.76 13.47 -2.03
C ASP A 461 -19.65 14.54 -2.67
N ILE A 462 -20.82 14.09 -3.09
CA ILE A 462 -21.89 14.90 -3.65
C ILE A 462 -22.61 15.60 -2.49
N SER A 463 -22.98 16.86 -2.74
CA SER A 463 -23.89 17.73 -1.95
C SER A 463 -23.23 18.63 -0.90
N GLY A 464 -23.27 19.94 -1.19
CA GLY A 464 -22.63 20.98 -0.41
C GLY A 464 -23.25 21.21 0.97
N GLN A 465 -22.43 21.06 2.00
CA GLN A 465 -22.47 21.79 3.27
C GLN A 465 -21.06 21.79 3.90
N PRO A 466 -20.60 22.90 4.51
CA PRO A 466 -19.24 22.98 5.04
C PRO A 466 -19.19 22.42 6.47
N THR A 467 -18.67 21.21 6.65
CA THR A 467 -18.22 20.72 7.96
C THR A 467 -16.73 20.46 7.92
N ALA A 468 -15.98 21.19 8.74
CA ALA A 468 -14.54 21.06 8.92
C ALA A 468 -14.19 19.66 9.48
N GLY A 469 -13.73 18.78 8.61
CA GLY A 469 -13.11 17.51 8.94
C GLY A 469 -12.33 17.04 7.73
N LEU A 470 -11.00 17.05 7.81
CA LEU A 470 -10.14 16.47 6.78
C LEU A 470 -10.44 14.97 6.67
N ARG A 471 -11.03 14.56 5.54
CA ARG A 471 -11.32 13.17 5.21
C ARG A 471 -10.11 12.58 4.49
N VAL A 472 -9.73 11.36 4.87
CA VAL A 472 -8.47 10.71 4.49
C VAL A 472 -8.82 9.52 3.59
N GLY A 473 -8.32 9.52 2.36
CA GLY A 473 -8.45 8.39 1.41
C GLY A 473 -7.49 7.25 1.73
N SER A 474 -7.75 6.07 1.14
CA SER A 474 -7.07 4.79 1.43
C SER A 474 -5.54 4.78 1.28
N ASP A 475 -4.94 5.75 0.58
CA ASP A 475 -3.49 5.87 0.35
C ASP A 475 -2.80 7.02 1.10
N ALA A 476 -3.55 7.84 1.85
CA ALA A 476 -2.98 9.03 2.48
C ALA A 476 -2.07 8.74 3.69
N LEU A 477 -2.14 7.53 4.27
CA LEU A 477 -1.24 7.12 5.35
C LEU A 477 0.18 6.76 4.85
N SER A 478 0.38 6.50 3.55
CA SER A 478 1.70 6.16 3.00
C SER A 478 2.37 7.32 2.24
N VAL A 479 1.62 8.24 1.63
CA VAL A 479 2.18 9.28 0.71
C VAL A 479 2.46 10.63 1.37
N GLN A 480 1.78 11.00 2.48
CA GLN A 480 1.97 12.28 3.19
C GLN A 480 2.54 12.11 4.62
N GLY A 481 3.50 11.20 4.78
CA GLY A 481 4.09 10.81 6.06
C GLY A 481 4.72 11.92 6.92
N ASN A 482 4.84 13.16 6.44
CA ASN A 482 5.37 14.29 7.23
C ASN A 482 4.34 15.37 7.63
N GLN A 483 3.15 15.43 7.01
CA GLN A 483 2.09 16.36 7.41
C GLN A 483 0.97 15.65 8.17
N ILE A 484 0.65 14.40 7.82
CA ILE A 484 -0.40 13.61 8.47
C ILE A 484 0.10 12.92 9.75
N SER A 485 1.36 12.47 9.78
CA SER A 485 2.00 11.96 11.02
C SER A 485 2.05 12.99 12.14
N ARG A 486 2.01 14.29 11.83
CA ARG A 486 1.94 15.36 12.85
C ARG A 486 0.59 15.44 13.55
N ASN A 487 -0.48 14.90 12.95
CA ASN A 487 -1.84 14.95 13.46
C ASN A 487 -2.30 13.63 14.11
N ILE A 488 -1.70 12.49 13.75
CA ILE A 488 -1.93 11.20 14.42
C ILE A 488 -1.02 11.15 15.64
N ARG A 489 -1.59 11.27 16.84
CA ARG A 489 -0.82 11.26 18.11
C ARG A 489 -1.13 10.06 19.00
N SER A 490 -2.16 9.30 18.66
CA SER A 490 -2.64 8.18 19.46
C SER A 490 -3.15 7.04 18.57
N PHE A 491 -3.21 5.84 19.15
CA PHE A 491 -3.82 4.67 18.55
C PHE A 491 -5.26 4.95 18.06
N ASP A 492 -6.05 5.66 18.87
CA ASP A 492 -7.44 5.99 18.53
C ASP A 492 -7.55 6.98 17.36
N ASP A 493 -6.57 7.88 17.19
CA ASP A 493 -6.51 8.77 16.03
C ASP A 493 -6.21 7.98 14.75
N ALA A 494 -5.22 7.08 14.82
CA ALA A 494 -4.85 6.20 13.71
C ALA A 494 -6.04 5.32 13.28
N ARG A 495 -6.68 4.66 14.26
CA ARG A 495 -7.87 3.83 14.04
C ARG A 495 -9.02 4.61 13.40
N ARG A 496 -9.23 5.86 13.81
CA ARG A 496 -10.27 6.72 13.20
C ARG A 496 -9.93 7.10 11.76
N SER A 497 -8.66 7.41 11.47
CA SER A 497 -8.24 7.73 10.09
C SER A 497 -8.32 6.54 9.15
N ASP A 498 -8.19 5.33 9.68
CA ASP A 498 -8.14 4.10 8.91
C ASP A 498 -9.48 3.37 8.77
N LEU A 499 -10.53 3.87 9.44
CA LEU A 499 -11.82 3.20 9.55
C LEU A 499 -12.47 2.86 8.20
N MET A 500 -12.22 3.64 7.14
CA MET A 500 -12.74 3.34 5.80
C MET A 500 -12.05 2.13 5.16
N ASN A 501 -10.76 1.91 5.43
CA ASN A 501 -10.01 0.76 4.93
C ASN A 501 -10.35 -0.54 5.67
N GLU A 502 -10.95 -0.42 6.85
CA GLU A 502 -11.47 -1.55 7.62
C GLU A 502 -12.82 -2.08 7.06
N ARG A 503 -13.43 -1.35 6.11
CA ARG A 503 -14.70 -1.71 5.48
C ARG A 503 -14.50 -2.58 4.24
N LEU A 504 -15.44 -3.47 3.95
CA LEU A 504 -15.52 -4.16 2.68
C LEU A 504 -15.64 -3.13 1.53
N PRO A 505 -14.72 -3.14 0.55
CA PRO A 505 -14.78 -2.22 -0.57
C PRO A 505 -16.06 -2.38 -1.40
N VAL A 506 -16.62 -1.28 -1.88
CA VAL A 506 -17.76 -1.28 -2.81
C VAL A 506 -17.24 -0.95 -4.20
N PHE A 507 -17.42 -1.85 -5.15
CA PHE A 507 -17.23 -1.54 -6.57
C PHE A 507 -18.55 -0.98 -7.11
N GLU A 508 -18.60 0.32 -7.40
CA GLU A 508 -19.80 0.91 -8.01
C GLU A 508 -20.05 0.30 -9.39
N VAL A 509 -21.27 -0.21 -9.59
CA VAL A 509 -21.79 -0.58 -10.90
C VAL A 509 -22.71 0.58 -11.31
N ASP A 510 -22.30 1.35 -12.32
CA ASP A 510 -23.11 2.42 -12.91
C ASP A 510 -24.48 1.86 -13.33
N THR A 511 -25.53 2.19 -12.57
CA THR A 511 -26.92 1.88 -12.92
C THR A 511 -27.59 3.15 -13.46
N SER A 512 -27.16 3.58 -14.64
CA SER A 512 -27.93 4.54 -15.43
C SER A 512 -29.08 3.81 -16.16
N PRO A 513 -30.31 4.37 -16.18
CA PRO A 513 -31.46 3.74 -16.82
C PRO A 513 -31.45 4.01 -18.33
N SER A 514 -30.51 3.41 -19.07
CA SER A 514 -30.60 3.25 -20.53
C SER A 514 -29.66 2.14 -20.97
N GLY A 515 -30.22 1.10 -21.59
CA GLY A 515 -29.57 -0.20 -21.74
C GLY A 515 -28.28 -0.21 -22.58
N SER A 516 -27.22 -0.76 -21.99
CA SER A 516 -26.36 -1.82 -22.53
C SER A 516 -25.47 -2.32 -21.38
N PRO A 517 -25.26 -3.63 -21.20
CA PRO A 517 -24.38 -4.11 -20.15
C PRO A 517 -22.92 -3.89 -20.56
N THR A 518 -22.05 -3.86 -19.54
CA THR A 518 -20.59 -3.92 -19.64
C THR A 518 -19.86 -2.57 -19.76
N THR A 519 -19.55 -1.97 -18.60
CA THR A 519 -18.22 -1.42 -18.30
C THR A 519 -18.02 -1.49 -16.78
N MET A 520 -17.29 -2.51 -16.32
CA MET A 520 -16.85 -2.61 -14.92
C MET A 520 -15.86 -1.47 -14.66
N PHE A 521 -16.07 -0.68 -13.61
CA PHE A 521 -15.00 0.19 -13.10
C PHE A 521 -13.88 -0.70 -12.54
N PRO A 522 -12.61 -0.53 -12.97
CA PRO A 522 -11.53 -1.32 -12.42
C PRO A 522 -11.29 -0.96 -10.94
N PRO A 523 -10.94 -1.96 -10.09
CA PRO A 523 -10.50 -1.75 -8.71
C PRO A 523 -9.37 -0.71 -8.61
N PRO A 524 -9.17 -0.01 -7.49
CA PRO A 524 -8.05 0.93 -7.31
C PRO A 524 -6.67 0.35 -7.67
N SER A 525 -6.41 -0.93 -7.37
CA SER A 525 -5.15 -1.59 -7.79
C SER A 525 -5.01 -1.79 -9.31
N MET A 526 -6.13 -1.72 -10.03
CA MET A 526 -6.29 -1.91 -11.47
C MET A 526 -6.57 -0.59 -12.21
N ARG A 527 -6.73 0.53 -11.48
CA ARG A 527 -6.89 1.85 -12.09
C ARG A 527 -5.53 2.29 -12.66
N LEU A 528 -5.34 2.00 -13.95
CA LEU A 528 -4.55 2.90 -14.79
C LEU A 528 -5.29 4.25 -14.83
N PRO A 529 -4.58 5.40 -14.84
CA PRO A 529 -5.22 6.72 -14.93
C PRO A 529 -6.21 6.74 -16.10
N SER A 530 -7.44 7.17 -15.82
CA SER A 530 -8.65 6.79 -16.56
C SER A 530 -8.62 7.14 -18.05
N ARG A 531 -8.96 6.13 -18.87
CA ARG A 531 -9.40 6.22 -20.27
C ARG A 531 -10.92 6.45 -20.34
N ARG A 532 -11.38 7.45 -21.09
CA ARG A 532 -12.61 7.45 -21.92
C ARG A 532 -12.23 8.19 -23.23
N ALA A 533 -12.41 7.73 -24.47
CA ALA A 533 -13.12 6.61 -25.06
C ALA A 533 -12.53 6.20 -26.45
N SER A 534 -12.82 4.95 -26.83
CA SER A 534 -12.87 4.30 -28.16
C SER A 534 -11.64 4.13 -29.07
N SER A 535 -11.44 2.85 -29.45
CA SER A 535 -10.85 2.30 -30.68
C SER A 535 -9.32 2.24 -30.83
N MET A 536 -8.86 1.03 -31.14
CA MET A 536 -7.50 0.58 -31.53
C MET A 536 -6.49 0.42 -30.37
N GLY A 537 -5.93 -0.79 -30.32
CA GLY A 537 -4.90 -1.18 -29.37
C GLY A 537 -3.55 -0.64 -29.78
N GLU A 538 -2.96 0.18 -28.91
CA GLU A 538 -1.53 0.42 -28.73
C GLU A 538 -1.39 1.29 -27.47
N GLY A 539 -0.33 1.05 -26.68
CA GLY A 539 -0.08 1.76 -25.43
C GLY A 539 0.07 3.26 -25.63
N LEU A 540 -0.62 4.06 -24.83
CA LEU A 540 -0.46 5.52 -24.81
C LEU A 540 0.85 5.86 -24.09
N ASN A 541 1.89 6.08 -24.88
CA ASN A 541 3.20 6.58 -24.46
C ASN A 541 3.05 8.02 -23.89
N MET A 542 3.95 8.45 -23.00
CA MET A 542 4.01 9.84 -22.48
C MET A 542 3.96 10.89 -23.60
N GLU A 543 4.46 10.52 -24.79
CA GLU A 543 4.38 11.28 -26.04
C GLU A 543 2.96 11.59 -26.52
N MET A 544 1.97 10.72 -26.32
CA MET A 544 0.60 10.94 -26.79
C MET A 544 -0.19 11.91 -25.90
N LEU A 545 0.07 11.94 -24.58
CA LEU A 545 -0.52 12.93 -23.68
C LEU A 545 0.04 14.32 -23.98
N ILE A 546 1.36 14.39 -24.19
CA ILE A 546 2.05 15.60 -24.66
C ILE A 546 1.47 16.03 -26.02
N LYS A 547 1.24 15.11 -26.96
CA LYS A 547 0.62 15.41 -28.26
C LYS A 547 -0.79 15.96 -28.13
N LYS A 548 -1.65 15.32 -27.34
CA LYS A 548 -3.06 15.70 -27.21
C LYS A 548 -3.23 17.08 -26.56
N THR A 549 -2.42 17.42 -25.55
CA THR A 549 -2.41 18.77 -24.95
C THR A 549 -1.78 19.82 -25.87
N LEU A 550 -0.93 19.41 -26.83
CA LEU A 550 -0.38 20.31 -27.86
C LEU A 550 -1.34 20.49 -29.06
N GLU A 551 -2.25 19.56 -29.30
CA GLU A 551 -3.19 19.52 -30.44
C GLU A 551 -4.58 20.10 -30.11
N GLU A 552 -5.04 20.09 -28.85
CA GLU A 552 -6.39 20.59 -28.46
C GLU A 552 -6.50 22.13 -28.34
N ASP A 553 -5.40 22.88 -28.31
CA ASP A 553 -5.37 24.34 -28.04
C ASP A 553 -4.87 25.16 -29.27
N GLU A 554 -5.46 24.95 -30.46
CA GLU A 554 -5.13 25.75 -31.67
C GLU A 554 -5.77 27.16 -31.70
N ASP A 555 -6.75 27.46 -30.85
CA ASP A 555 -7.50 28.73 -30.86
C ASP A 555 -7.40 29.47 -29.51
N ASP A 556 -6.24 30.07 -29.19
CA ASP A 556 -6.11 30.81 -27.92
C ASP A 556 -5.29 32.12 -28.00
N SER A 557 -5.82 33.09 -28.75
CA SER A 557 -5.44 34.51 -28.62
C SER A 557 -5.75 35.16 -27.23
N PRO A 558 -6.80 34.78 -26.46
CA PRO A 558 -7.13 35.47 -25.20
C PRO A 558 -6.33 34.98 -23.98
N ILE A 559 -5.54 33.90 -24.11
CA ILE A 559 -4.71 33.37 -23.00
C ILE A 559 -3.42 34.17 -22.84
N VAL A 560 -2.85 34.64 -23.94
CA VAL A 560 -1.66 35.50 -23.96
C VAL A 560 -1.95 36.82 -23.24
N GLU A 561 -3.11 37.43 -23.51
CA GLU A 561 -3.55 38.66 -22.82
C GLU A 561 -3.77 38.44 -21.32
N ARG A 562 -4.36 37.31 -20.90
CA ARG A 562 -4.61 37.04 -19.47
C ARG A 562 -3.33 36.72 -18.69
N LEU A 563 -2.37 36.06 -19.32
CA LEU A 563 -1.07 35.75 -18.70
C LEU A 563 -0.20 37.01 -18.64
N ALA A 564 -0.22 37.83 -19.70
CA ALA A 564 0.39 39.15 -19.72
C ALA A 564 -0.24 40.09 -18.68
N GLU A 565 -1.57 40.14 -18.52
CA GLU A 565 -2.25 40.92 -17.48
C GLU A 565 -1.90 40.46 -16.05
N ARG A 566 -1.72 39.15 -15.83
CA ARG A 566 -1.29 38.61 -14.51
C ARG A 566 0.16 38.95 -14.19
N ILE A 567 1.01 39.09 -15.20
CA ILE A 567 2.40 39.53 -15.07
C ILE A 567 2.45 41.05 -14.88
N ALA A 568 1.63 41.81 -15.61
CA ALA A 568 1.49 43.27 -15.51
C ALA A 568 0.93 43.73 -14.16
N ARG A 569 0.07 42.94 -13.51
CA ARG A 569 -0.34 43.14 -12.12
C ARG A 569 0.74 42.61 -11.18
N GLY A 570 1.90 43.27 -11.19
CA GLY A 570 3.04 42.98 -10.33
C GLY A 570 2.58 42.71 -8.89
N ARG A 571 2.71 41.47 -8.45
CA ARG A 571 2.50 41.12 -7.05
C ARG A 571 3.65 41.77 -6.28
N ARG A 572 3.37 42.89 -5.59
CA ARG A 572 4.30 43.45 -4.60
C ARG A 572 4.72 42.31 -3.67
N VAL A 573 6.00 41.96 -3.73
CA VAL A 573 6.63 41.02 -2.80
C VAL A 573 6.67 41.70 -1.43
N THR A 574 5.57 41.61 -0.67
CA THR A 574 5.59 41.91 0.76
C THR A 574 6.00 40.64 1.49
N GLY A 575 7.31 40.47 1.61
CA GLY A 575 7.88 39.38 2.39
C GLY A 575 9.32 39.13 1.96
N ARG A 576 10.28 39.65 2.73
CA ARG A 576 11.68 39.21 2.64
C ARG A 576 11.71 37.68 2.72
N PRO A 577 12.38 36.96 1.80
CA PRO A 577 12.61 35.53 1.99
C PRO A 577 13.39 35.36 3.29
N GLN A 578 12.80 34.66 4.26
CA GLN A 578 13.57 34.24 5.43
C GLN A 578 14.60 33.22 4.96
N PRO A 579 15.88 33.36 5.34
CA PRO A 579 16.87 32.34 5.08
C PRO A 579 16.43 31.04 5.76
N LEU A 580 16.50 29.93 5.01
CA LEU A 580 16.36 28.58 5.53
C LEU A 580 17.30 28.41 6.72
N LYS A 581 16.76 28.27 7.93
CA LYS A 581 17.53 27.83 9.09
C LYS A 581 18.05 26.43 8.78
N ARG A 582 19.38 26.26 8.79
CA ARG A 582 20.02 24.94 8.84
C ARG A 582 19.44 24.19 10.05
N HIS A 583 18.65 23.16 9.79
CA HIS A 583 18.46 22.11 10.78
C HIS A 583 19.76 21.31 10.80
N GLU A 584 20.55 21.52 11.85
CA GLU A 584 21.64 20.63 12.20
C GLU A 584 21.04 19.25 12.46
N THR A 585 21.41 18.29 11.62
CA THR A 585 21.28 16.87 11.91
C THR A 585 22.34 16.52 12.95
N THR A 586 21.91 16.32 14.20
CA THR A 586 22.61 15.51 15.20
C THR A 586 21.77 14.31 15.56
#